data_AF-A0A0R0F7E7-F1
#
_entry.id   AF-A0A0R0F7E7-F1
#
_cell.length_a   1.000
_cell.length_b   1.000
_cell.length_c   1.000
_cell.angle_alpha   90.00
_cell.angle_beta   90.00
_cell.angle_gamma   90.00
#
_symmetry.space_group_name_H-M   'P 1'
#
loop_
_entity.id
_entity.type
_entity.pdbx_description
1 polymer ?
#
loop_
_entity_poly.entity_id
_entity_poly.type
_entity_poly.pdbx_seq_one_letter_code
_entity_poly.pdbx_strand_id
1 'polypeptide(L)'
;MILECLKERTARLFWPVFYDLEPSHRFGTKLGLMQKLWPNMRRGFRMMRRTRCFKGREALSKAANMVGWHFQHRSQSESEFITKIVTEVSKRINLSLLHVADYPIGVESPVLVTSLLGHGFEEGVSMVGIYGVGGIGKSTIACAVYNLIAFQFEGLCYLANIKESSSNHDLAQLQETLLDEILGEKDIKVGDVNRGIPIIKRRLHRKKVLLILDDVNKLKQLKVLAGGHDWFGSGSKVIITTRDKHLLNTHGVEKSYEVEQWHALKSNKIDPSYADISKPAISYAHGLPLALEVIGSHLFGKSLHVWKSTLDKYEKVLHKEIHEILKVSYDNLEEDEKGIFLDIACFFNSYEICYDKEMLNLHGLQVENDGNGCVRMHDLVQDMGREIVRQVSTSEPGGRSRLWSNEDIVHVLEENTGTAAIEVVVLDLSKDKEEQWSGKAFKHMKNLRILIIRNAHFSRGPQNLPNSLRVFESLSLLDFEGCKFLTELPSLFGVYLDHTNIDELPFSIGNFVGLQQLFFRECPRLNQLLSTIHILPQLGIVAAYGCGCRGYRCELSEDKEK
;
A
#
# COMPACT_ATOMS: atom_id res chain seq x y z
N MET A 1 -1.05 5.26 44.71
CA MET A 1 -2.31 5.76 44.13
C MET A 1 -2.06 6.58 42.88
N ILE A 2 -1.64 7.86 42.93
CA ILE A 2 -1.49 8.67 41.69
C ILE A 2 -0.50 8.06 40.68
N LEU A 3 0.69 7.63 41.12
CA LEU A 3 1.66 6.96 40.24
C LEU A 3 1.29 5.53 39.84
N GLU A 4 0.31 4.90 40.50
CA GLU A 4 -0.23 3.62 40.04
C GLU A 4 -1.10 3.85 38.80
N CYS A 5 -1.75 5.01 38.66
CA CYS A 5 -2.51 5.38 37.46
C CYS A 5 -1.64 5.53 36.19
N LEU A 6 -0.33 5.71 36.33
CA LEU A 6 0.61 5.72 35.18
C LEU A 6 0.88 4.30 34.63
N LYS A 7 0.55 3.24 35.38
CA LYS A 7 0.68 1.85 34.89
C LYS A 7 -0.48 1.46 33.97
N GLU A 8 -1.63 2.09 34.15
CA GLU A 8 -2.78 1.91 33.26
C GLU A 8 -2.40 2.56 31.93
N ARG A 9 -2.45 1.81 30.82
CA ARG A 9 -2.00 2.19 29.47
C ARG A 9 -2.66 3.45 28.88
N THR A 10 -3.47 4.16 29.64
CA THR A 10 -3.97 5.48 29.28
C THR A 10 -2.85 6.49 29.42
N ALA A 11 -2.57 7.25 28.37
CA ALA A 11 -1.57 8.32 28.31
C ALA A 11 -1.90 9.50 29.28
N ARG A 12 -1.90 9.22 30.58
CA ARG A 12 -2.17 10.22 31.61
C ARG A 12 -0.91 11.02 31.87
N LEU A 13 -1.03 12.33 31.74
CA LEU A 13 0.04 13.28 32.02
C LEU A 13 0.29 13.34 33.53
N PHE A 14 1.56 13.16 33.92
CA PHE A 14 2.01 13.33 35.30
C PHE A 14 3.16 14.32 35.31
N TRP A 15 2.98 15.45 36.00
CA TRP A 15 4.00 16.45 36.20
C TRP A 15 4.22 16.73 37.68
N PRO A 16 5.38 16.34 38.23
CA PRO A 16 5.73 16.75 39.58
C PRO A 16 6.02 18.26 39.62
N VAL A 17 5.57 18.91 40.69
CA VAL A 17 5.96 20.28 41.03
C VAL A 17 6.90 20.20 42.23
N PHE A 18 8.16 20.56 42.02
CA PHE A 18 9.19 20.62 43.03
C PHE A 18 9.20 22.03 43.62
N TYR A 19 8.65 22.18 44.83
CA TYR A 19 8.51 23.46 45.51
C TYR A 19 9.65 23.66 46.51
N ASP A 20 10.48 24.68 46.30
CA ASP A 20 11.65 25.02 47.13
C ASP A 20 12.61 23.86 47.38
N LEU A 21 12.74 23.00 46.36
CA LEU A 21 13.73 21.93 46.31
C LEU A 21 14.81 22.33 45.31
N GLU A 22 16.03 22.50 45.80
CA GLU A 22 17.18 22.86 44.98
C GLU A 22 17.48 21.77 43.93
N PRO A 23 17.59 22.10 42.63
CA PRO A 23 17.90 21.11 41.57
C PRO A 23 19.33 20.54 41.64
N SER A 24 20.06 20.77 42.74
CA SER A 24 21.46 20.41 42.89
C SER A 24 21.64 18.91 42.68
N HIS A 25 22.18 18.60 41.51
CA HIS A 25 22.52 17.29 40.99
C HIS A 25 21.32 16.46 40.53
N ARG A 26 21.14 16.42 39.20
CA ARG A 26 20.74 15.22 38.42
C ARG A 26 20.83 14.01 39.35
N PHE A 27 19.69 13.47 39.79
CA PHE A 27 19.47 12.54 40.92
C PHE A 27 20.40 11.29 40.98
N GLY A 28 21.72 11.50 40.98
CA GLY A 28 22.75 10.49 40.81
C GLY A 28 23.02 9.74 42.11
N THR A 29 22.70 10.33 43.26
CA THR A 29 22.77 9.63 44.54
C THR A 29 21.40 9.59 45.18
N LYS A 30 20.64 8.55 44.78
CA LYS A 30 19.38 7.95 45.26
C LYS A 30 19.07 8.05 46.78
N LEU A 31 20.01 8.49 47.62
CA LEU A 31 19.96 8.42 49.08
C LEU A 31 19.70 9.78 49.75
N GLY A 32 20.18 10.90 49.18
CA GLY A 32 20.25 12.20 49.87
C GLY A 32 18.89 12.87 50.11
N LEU A 33 18.06 12.99 49.06
CA LEU A 33 16.73 13.60 49.18
C LEU A 33 15.80 12.79 50.09
N MET A 34 15.87 11.46 49.96
CA MET A 34 15.16 10.53 50.84
C MET A 34 15.59 10.70 52.30
N GLN A 35 16.90 10.82 52.59
CA GLN A 35 17.36 11.05 53.96
C GLN A 35 16.89 12.38 54.54
N LYS A 36 16.81 13.45 53.75
CA LYS A 36 16.31 14.76 54.21
C LYS A 36 14.80 14.76 54.50
N LEU A 37 13.99 14.17 53.61
CA LEU A 37 12.52 14.25 53.72
C LEU A 37 11.92 13.18 54.64
N TRP A 38 12.58 12.02 54.77
CA TRP A 38 12.02 10.86 55.47
C TRP A 38 11.76 11.04 56.97
N PRO A 39 12.59 11.76 57.76
CA PRO A 39 12.31 12.00 59.18
C PRO A 39 10.96 12.73 59.39
N ASN A 40 10.66 13.70 58.52
CA ASN A 40 9.39 14.44 58.57
C ASN A 40 8.22 13.57 58.12
N MET A 41 8.39 12.75 57.08
CA MET A 41 7.35 11.79 56.67
C MET A 41 7.06 10.74 57.75
N ARG A 42 8.07 10.19 58.44
CA ARG A 42 7.86 9.18 59.49
C ARG A 42 6.91 9.64 60.59
N ARG A 43 6.88 10.93 60.93
CA ARG A 43 5.92 11.47 61.91
C ARG A 43 4.47 11.31 61.44
N GLY A 44 4.18 11.56 60.16
CA GLY A 44 2.85 11.37 59.57
C GLY A 44 2.50 9.90 59.30
N PHE A 45 3.49 9.07 58.95
CA PHE A 45 3.28 7.66 58.57
C PHE A 45 3.31 6.67 59.74
N ARG A 46 3.47 7.12 61.00
CA ARG A 46 3.59 6.24 62.19
C ARG A 46 2.42 5.27 62.36
N MET A 47 1.25 5.54 61.75
CA MET A 47 0.07 4.66 61.77
C MET A 47 -0.12 3.77 60.53
N MET A 48 0.76 3.80 59.51
CA MET A 48 0.59 2.98 58.31
C MET A 48 1.42 1.69 58.32
N ARG A 49 0.79 0.58 57.89
CA ARG A 49 1.43 -0.73 57.67
C ARG A 49 2.72 -0.60 56.83
N ARG A 50 3.76 -1.37 57.18
CA ARG A 50 5.08 -1.42 56.49
C ARG A 50 4.99 -1.47 54.96
N THR A 51 4.01 -2.19 54.41
CA THR A 51 3.76 -2.31 52.96
C THR A 51 3.41 -0.97 52.29
N ARG A 52 2.66 -0.08 52.95
CA ARG A 52 2.33 1.26 52.40
C ARG A 52 3.55 2.19 52.39
N CYS A 53 4.41 2.11 53.40
CA CYS A 53 5.68 2.85 53.42
C CYS A 53 6.59 2.47 52.24
N PHE A 54 6.66 1.18 51.90
CA PHE A 54 7.44 0.71 50.75
C PHE A 54 6.89 1.25 49.42
N LYS A 55 5.58 1.15 49.20
CA LYS A 55 4.91 1.73 48.01
C LYS A 55 5.11 3.25 47.90
N GLY A 56 5.00 3.98 49.02
CA GLY A 56 5.21 5.42 49.06
C GLY A 56 6.64 5.82 48.68
N ARG A 57 7.62 5.05 49.15
CA ARG A 57 9.04 5.22 48.78
C ARG A 57 9.30 5.01 47.30
N GLU A 58 8.76 3.93 46.73
CA GLU A 58 8.89 3.65 45.30
C GLU A 58 8.23 4.74 44.44
N ALA A 59 7.06 5.21 44.87
CA ALA A 59 6.34 6.30 44.21
C ALA A 59 7.14 7.61 44.22
N LEU A 60 7.63 8.05 45.38
CA LEU A 60 8.44 9.26 45.47
C LEU A 60 9.72 9.16 44.64
N SER A 61 10.38 7.99 44.66
CA SER A 61 11.56 7.77 43.81
C SER A 61 11.22 7.89 42.32
N LYS A 62 10.05 7.42 41.88
CA LYS A 62 9.60 7.58 40.49
C LYS A 62 9.31 9.04 40.15
N ALA A 63 8.56 9.76 40.99
CA ALA A 63 8.27 11.17 40.79
C ALA A 63 9.54 12.03 40.78
N ALA A 64 10.48 11.77 41.70
CA ALA A 64 11.75 12.49 41.74
C ALA A 64 12.60 12.28 40.48
N ASN A 65 12.47 11.15 39.80
CA ASN A 65 13.20 10.86 38.56
C ASN A 65 12.48 11.40 37.30
N MET A 66 11.35 12.09 37.44
CA MET A 66 10.59 12.64 36.31
C MET A 66 10.94 14.11 36.09
N VAL A 67 10.85 14.52 34.82
CA VAL A 67 10.91 15.95 34.46
C VAL A 67 9.66 16.63 35.03
N GLY A 68 9.86 17.72 35.75
CA GLY A 68 8.79 18.45 36.44
C GLY A 68 9.04 19.95 36.50
N TRP A 69 8.07 20.65 37.04
CA TRP A 69 8.12 22.10 37.25
C TRP A 69 8.88 22.39 38.53
N HIS A 70 9.76 23.38 38.51
CA HIS A 70 10.56 23.75 39.67
C HIS A 70 10.21 25.17 40.08
N PHE A 71 9.74 25.32 41.32
CA PHE A 71 9.55 26.61 41.96
C PHE A 71 10.66 26.82 42.97
N GLN A 72 11.32 27.98 42.90
CA GLN A 72 12.31 28.40 43.88
C GLN A 72 11.94 29.78 44.37
N HIS A 73 11.74 29.90 45.67
CA HIS A 73 11.37 31.13 46.35
C HIS A 73 12.37 32.25 46.00
N ARG A 74 11.86 33.45 45.74
CA ARG A 74 12.59 34.66 45.27
C ARG A 74 13.06 34.67 43.81
N SER A 75 13.00 33.55 43.08
CA SER A 75 13.39 33.55 41.65
C SER A 75 12.28 34.04 40.71
N GLN A 76 11.01 33.81 41.08
CA GLN A 76 9.83 34.24 40.33
C GLN A 76 8.64 34.39 41.29
N SER A 77 7.60 35.11 40.87
CA SER A 77 6.35 35.17 41.62
C SER A 77 5.66 33.79 41.62
N GLU A 78 5.14 33.38 42.78
CA GLU A 78 4.34 32.17 42.90
C GLU A 78 3.08 32.23 42.04
N SER A 79 2.44 33.40 41.96
CA SER A 79 1.25 33.60 41.12
C SER A 79 1.56 33.38 39.64
N GLU A 80 2.65 33.96 39.13
CA GLU A 80 3.08 33.80 37.73
C GLU A 80 3.45 32.35 37.43
N PHE A 81 4.11 31.66 38.36
CA PHE A 81 4.47 30.26 38.22
C PHE A 81 3.22 29.36 38.15
N ILE A 82 2.25 29.58 39.05
CA ILE A 82 0.98 28.87 39.03
C ILE A 82 0.23 29.16 37.72
N THR A 83 0.17 30.41 37.27
CA THR A 83 -0.45 30.77 36.00
C THR A 83 0.19 30.02 34.83
N LYS A 84 1.52 29.95 34.75
CA LYS A 84 2.22 29.17 33.70
C LYS A 84 1.80 27.70 33.70
N ILE A 85 1.75 27.06 34.87
CA ILE A 85 1.32 25.65 34.99
C ILE A 85 -0.14 25.50 34.58
N VAL A 86 -1.03 26.34 35.11
CA VAL A 86 -2.47 26.28 34.82
C VAL A 86 -2.69 26.46 33.32
N THR A 87 -2.05 27.43 32.68
CA THR A 87 -2.15 27.65 31.24
C THR A 87 -1.70 26.42 30.44
N GLU A 88 -0.57 25.81 30.78
CA GLU A 88 -0.09 24.62 30.08
C GLU A 88 -1.00 23.40 30.30
N VAL A 89 -1.49 23.20 31.53
CA VAL A 89 -2.45 22.13 31.86
C VAL A 89 -3.78 22.34 31.13
N SER A 90 -4.30 23.56 31.12
CA SER A 90 -5.53 23.92 30.40
C SER A 90 -5.41 23.67 28.90
N LYS A 91 -4.27 23.99 28.28
CA LYS A 91 -4.02 23.69 26.86
C LYS A 91 -4.14 22.20 26.54
N ARG A 92 -3.71 21.32 27.45
CA ARG A 92 -3.75 19.86 27.24
C ARG A 92 -5.09 19.23 27.58
N ILE A 93 -5.78 19.74 28.61
CA ILE A 93 -7.09 19.21 29.03
C ILE A 93 -8.18 19.62 28.04
N ASN A 94 -8.15 20.86 27.54
CA ASN A 94 -9.17 21.37 26.62
C ASN A 94 -8.92 20.95 25.17
N LEU A 95 -7.92 20.10 24.92
CA LEU A 95 -7.56 19.64 23.59
C LEU A 95 -8.55 18.56 23.12
N SER A 96 -9.30 18.85 22.06
CA SER A 96 -10.11 17.85 21.37
C SER A 96 -9.21 16.94 20.54
N LEU A 97 -8.95 15.74 21.04
CA LEU A 97 -8.20 14.71 20.33
C LEU A 97 -9.03 14.13 19.18
N LEU A 98 -8.35 13.79 18.08
CA LEU A 98 -8.95 13.07 16.96
C LEU A 98 -9.15 11.60 17.33
N HIS A 99 -10.23 11.00 16.84
CA HIS A 99 -10.38 9.56 16.87
C HIS A 99 -9.35 8.94 15.90
N VAL A 100 -8.51 8.03 16.41
CA VAL A 100 -7.43 7.40 15.61
C VAL A 100 -7.94 6.13 14.95
N ALA A 101 -8.37 5.18 15.78
CA ALA A 101 -8.99 3.90 15.42
C ALA A 101 -9.47 3.25 16.72
N ASP A 102 -10.44 2.34 16.62
CA ASP A 102 -10.82 1.50 17.77
C ASP A 102 -9.68 0.59 18.21
N TYR A 103 -8.86 0.12 17.25
CA TYR A 103 -7.73 -0.79 17.49
C TYR A 103 -6.48 -0.32 16.74
N PRO A 104 -5.76 0.71 17.23
CA PRO A 104 -4.59 1.24 16.53
C PRO A 104 -3.44 0.22 16.49
N ILE A 105 -2.92 -0.04 15.29
CA ILE A 105 -1.76 -0.91 15.01
C ILE A 105 -0.64 -0.03 14.40
N GLY A 106 0.64 -0.36 14.62
CA GLY A 106 1.77 0.40 14.07
C GLY A 106 2.21 1.61 14.91
N VAL A 107 2.47 1.41 16.21
CA VAL A 107 2.77 2.49 17.19
C VAL A 107 4.09 3.23 16.90
N GLU A 108 4.99 2.67 16.09
CA GLU A 108 6.29 3.28 15.76
C GLU A 108 6.17 4.39 14.71
N SER A 109 5.25 4.26 13.75
CA SER A 109 5.14 5.18 12.61
C SER A 109 4.81 6.63 13.01
N PRO A 110 3.90 6.91 13.97
CA PRO A 110 3.66 8.27 14.43
C PRO A 110 4.91 8.92 15.03
N VAL A 111 5.77 8.15 15.70
CA VAL A 111 7.02 8.67 16.27
C VAL A 111 8.00 9.08 15.16
N LEU A 112 8.10 8.26 14.11
CA LEU A 112 8.94 8.55 12.95
C LEU A 112 8.45 9.76 12.15
N VAL A 113 7.14 9.90 11.95
CA VAL A 113 6.59 11.12 11.31
C VAL A 113 6.83 12.34 12.20
N THR A 114 6.68 12.20 13.51
CA THR A 114 6.97 13.28 14.46
C THR A 114 8.43 13.72 14.40
N SER A 115 9.38 12.80 14.21
CA SER A 115 10.80 13.18 14.06
C SER A 115 11.07 13.88 12.73
N LEU A 116 10.39 13.52 11.64
CA LEU A 116 10.49 14.21 10.35
C LEU A 116 10.00 15.66 10.41
N LEU A 117 8.94 15.92 11.18
CA LEU A 117 8.41 17.28 11.41
C LEU A 117 9.41 18.20 12.14
N GLY A 118 10.48 17.62 12.71
CA GLY A 118 11.41 18.31 13.59
C GLY A 118 10.90 18.37 15.02
N HIS A 119 11.82 18.45 15.99
CA HIS A 119 11.42 18.61 17.38
C HIS A 119 10.65 19.92 17.54
N GLY A 120 9.56 19.92 18.32
CA GLY A 120 8.62 21.06 18.42
C GLY A 120 9.16 22.42 18.86
N PHE A 121 10.46 22.49 19.15
CA PHE A 121 11.23 23.70 19.44
C PHE A 121 11.93 24.30 18.20
N GLU A 122 11.97 23.61 17.07
CA GLU A 122 12.52 24.15 15.83
C GLU A 122 11.60 25.24 15.26
N GLU A 123 12.18 26.42 15.02
CA GLU A 123 11.47 27.64 14.60
C GLU A 123 11.02 27.60 13.13
N GLY A 124 11.44 26.61 12.35
CA GLY A 124 11.08 26.50 10.94
C GLY A 124 9.68 25.95 10.67
N VAL A 125 9.03 26.48 9.64
CA VAL A 125 7.83 25.88 9.02
C VAL A 125 8.27 24.56 8.36
N SER A 126 7.57 23.47 8.64
CA SER A 126 7.85 22.16 8.02
C SER A 126 6.59 21.56 7.43
N MET A 127 6.68 21.09 6.19
CA MET A 127 5.66 20.25 5.57
C MET A 127 6.18 18.81 5.46
N VAL A 128 5.35 17.84 5.84
CA VAL A 128 5.66 16.41 5.70
C VAL A 128 4.53 15.71 4.98
N GLY A 129 4.89 14.95 3.94
CA GLY A 129 3.96 14.06 3.25
C GLY A 129 3.97 12.65 3.85
N ILE A 130 2.80 12.06 4.06
CA ILE A 130 2.62 10.64 4.38
C ILE A 130 1.98 9.99 3.17
N TYR A 131 2.67 9.06 2.52
CA TYR A 131 2.17 8.43 1.29
C TYR A 131 2.25 6.91 1.28
N GLY A 132 1.54 6.29 0.33
CA GLY A 132 1.42 4.83 0.21
C GLY A 132 0.04 4.39 -0.29
N VAL A 133 -0.13 3.09 -0.47
CA VAL A 133 -1.34 2.48 -1.05
C VAL A 133 -2.62 2.77 -0.25
N GLY A 134 -3.78 2.61 -0.89
CA GLY A 134 -5.08 2.76 -0.22
C GLY A 134 -5.24 1.80 0.97
N GLY A 135 -5.87 2.26 2.06
CA GLY A 135 -6.13 1.42 3.23
C GLY A 135 -4.92 1.09 4.12
N ILE A 136 -3.71 1.57 3.80
CA ILE A 136 -2.48 1.24 4.54
C ILE A 136 -2.35 1.94 5.91
N GLY A 137 -3.25 2.87 6.25
CA GLY A 137 -3.25 3.57 7.55
C GLY A 137 -2.62 4.97 7.58
N LYS A 138 -2.46 5.64 6.42
CA LYS A 138 -1.89 7.02 6.36
C LYS A 138 -2.66 8.00 7.25
N SER A 139 -3.98 8.05 7.10
CA SER A 139 -4.88 8.92 7.88
C SER A 139 -4.78 8.60 9.38
N THR A 140 -4.74 7.30 9.73
CA THR A 140 -4.54 6.83 11.11
C THR A 140 -3.23 7.36 11.70
N ILE A 141 -2.13 7.31 10.94
CA ILE A 141 -0.83 7.86 11.38
C ILE A 141 -0.93 9.37 11.56
N ALA A 142 -1.54 10.10 10.62
CA ALA A 142 -1.72 11.54 10.73
C ALA A 142 -2.54 11.94 11.98
N CYS A 143 -3.65 11.26 12.25
CA CYS A 143 -4.45 11.44 13.47
C CYS A 143 -3.66 11.11 14.74
N ALA A 144 -2.86 10.05 14.73
CA ALA A 144 -2.00 9.70 15.86
C ALA A 144 -0.93 10.78 16.11
N VAL A 145 -0.30 11.30 15.05
CA VAL A 145 0.67 12.41 15.15
C VAL A 145 -0.01 13.66 15.69
N TYR A 146 -1.19 14.01 15.18
CA TYR A 146 -1.99 15.12 15.70
C TYR A 146 -2.14 15.02 17.22
N ASN A 147 -2.64 13.88 17.71
CA ASN A 147 -2.85 13.66 19.13
C ASN A 147 -1.56 13.72 19.95
N LEU A 148 -0.42 13.38 19.36
CA LEU A 148 0.88 13.43 20.01
C LEU A 148 1.45 14.86 20.15
N ILE A 149 1.16 15.78 19.22
CA ILE A 149 1.85 17.08 19.17
C ILE A 149 0.94 18.30 19.20
N ALA A 150 -0.38 18.16 19.03
CA ALA A 150 -1.32 19.28 18.90
C ALA A 150 -1.25 20.29 20.07
N PHE A 151 -0.93 19.86 21.29
CA PHE A 151 -0.78 20.77 22.44
C PHE A 151 0.29 21.85 22.29
N GLN A 152 1.17 21.74 21.29
CA GLN A 152 2.30 22.65 21.04
C GLN A 152 1.96 23.82 20.11
N PHE A 153 0.72 23.88 19.60
CA PHE A 153 0.30 24.80 18.56
C PHE A 153 -0.85 25.70 19.04
N GLU A 154 -0.94 26.88 18.45
CA GLU A 154 -1.96 27.89 18.75
C GLU A 154 -3.21 27.76 17.86
N GLY A 155 -3.04 27.15 16.69
CA GLY A 155 -4.10 26.86 15.74
C GLY A 155 -4.00 25.40 15.29
N LEU A 156 -5.14 24.72 15.29
CA LEU A 156 -5.24 23.31 14.94
C LEU A 156 -6.30 23.18 13.86
N CYS A 157 -6.03 22.39 12.82
CA CYS A 157 -7.05 22.05 11.85
C CYS A 157 -6.79 20.68 11.23
N TYR A 158 -7.86 19.91 11.08
CA TYR A 158 -7.86 18.61 10.43
C TYR A 158 -8.91 18.59 9.33
N LEU A 159 -8.47 18.65 8.07
CA LEU A 159 -9.34 18.58 6.90
C LEU A 159 -9.33 17.15 6.35
N ALA A 160 -10.40 16.41 6.60
CA ALA A 160 -10.60 15.03 6.16
C ALA A 160 -11.08 14.93 4.71
N ASN A 161 -10.85 13.78 4.06
CA ASN A 161 -11.46 13.38 2.79
C ASN A 161 -11.37 14.44 1.68
N ILE A 162 -10.23 15.11 1.56
CA ILE A 162 -10.05 16.23 0.62
C ILE A 162 -10.23 15.78 -0.83
N LYS A 163 -9.95 14.51 -1.14
CA LYS A 163 -10.19 13.89 -2.46
C LYS A 163 -11.61 14.13 -2.98
N GLU A 164 -12.61 14.11 -2.10
CA GLU A 164 -14.02 14.31 -2.47
C GLU A 164 -14.32 15.79 -2.81
N SER A 165 -13.53 16.72 -2.25
CA SER A 165 -13.66 18.17 -2.49
C SER A 165 -12.97 18.56 -3.80
N SER A 166 -13.71 18.45 -4.90
CA SER A 166 -13.17 18.64 -6.25
C SER A 166 -13.58 19.96 -6.91
N SER A 167 -14.74 20.50 -6.54
CA SER A 167 -15.25 21.75 -7.11
C SER A 167 -14.66 22.98 -6.40
N ASN A 168 -14.74 24.15 -7.04
CA ASN A 168 -14.36 25.41 -6.36
C ASN A 168 -15.23 25.68 -5.14
N HIS A 169 -16.49 25.25 -5.15
CA HIS A 169 -17.38 25.46 -4.03
C HIS A 169 -16.95 24.63 -2.82
N ASP A 170 -16.65 23.35 -3.02
CA ASP A 170 -16.20 22.45 -1.94
C ASP A 170 -14.87 22.95 -1.34
N LEU A 171 -13.94 23.38 -2.20
CA LEU A 171 -12.67 23.93 -1.76
C LEU A 171 -12.82 25.25 -0.98
N ALA A 172 -13.79 26.10 -1.37
CA ALA A 172 -14.10 27.31 -0.61
C ALA A 172 -14.69 26.98 0.76
N GLN A 173 -15.52 25.94 0.87
CA GLN A 173 -16.02 25.46 2.17
C GLN A 173 -14.87 24.95 3.06
N LEU A 174 -13.92 24.18 2.51
CA LEU A 174 -12.74 23.75 3.25
C LEU A 174 -11.88 24.94 3.73
N GLN A 175 -11.78 26.01 2.94
CA GLN A 175 -11.12 27.25 3.36
C GLN A 175 -11.85 27.93 4.52
N GLU A 176 -13.19 27.89 4.54
CA GLU A 176 -14.02 28.42 5.64
C GLU A 176 -13.83 27.57 6.90
N THR A 177 -13.87 26.23 6.81
CA THR A 177 -13.56 25.32 7.93
C THR A 177 -12.17 25.56 8.49
N LEU A 178 -11.16 25.72 7.62
CA LEU A 178 -9.79 26.02 8.04
C LEU A 178 -9.70 27.30 8.87
N LEU A 179 -10.41 28.35 8.46
CA LEU A 179 -10.43 29.63 9.16
C LEU A 179 -11.19 29.54 10.49
N ASP A 180 -12.31 28.82 10.53
CA ASP A 180 -13.08 28.59 11.75
C ASP A 180 -12.27 27.80 12.77
N GLU A 181 -11.67 26.67 12.39
CA GLU A 181 -10.91 25.82 13.33
C GLU A 181 -9.66 26.51 13.87
N ILE A 182 -8.93 27.27 13.05
CA ILE A 182 -7.67 27.91 13.45
C ILE A 182 -7.89 29.22 14.21
N LEU A 183 -8.93 29.99 13.86
CA LEU A 183 -9.15 31.33 14.39
C LEU A 183 -10.33 31.43 15.36
N GLY A 184 -11.24 30.45 15.35
CA GLY A 184 -12.53 30.51 16.05
C GLY A 184 -13.49 31.55 15.44
N GLU A 185 -13.22 32.00 14.20
CA GLU A 185 -14.03 32.97 13.49
C GLU A 185 -15.22 32.25 12.81
N LYS A 186 -16.28 32.01 13.59
CA LYS A 186 -17.53 31.43 13.08
C LYS A 186 -18.16 32.33 12.02
N ASP A 187 -18.82 31.70 11.04
CA ASP A 187 -19.60 32.35 9.97
C ASP A 187 -18.78 33.16 8.93
N ILE A 188 -17.46 32.95 8.83
CA ILE A 188 -16.70 33.47 7.68
C ILE A 188 -17.26 32.85 6.40
N LYS A 189 -17.60 33.71 5.43
CA LYS A 189 -17.85 33.29 4.05
C LYS A 189 -16.81 33.89 3.13
N VAL A 190 -15.96 33.04 2.55
CA VAL A 190 -14.98 33.47 1.54
C VAL A 190 -15.64 33.64 0.18
N GLY A 191 -16.68 32.84 -0.09
CA GLY A 191 -17.50 32.85 -1.31
C GLY A 191 -16.80 32.29 -2.55
N ASP A 192 -15.49 32.54 -2.72
CA ASP A 192 -14.66 31.98 -3.78
C ASP A 192 -13.26 31.64 -3.27
N VAL A 193 -12.67 30.57 -3.81
CA VAL A 193 -11.34 30.09 -3.42
C VAL A 193 -10.25 31.14 -3.55
N ASN A 194 -10.31 31.98 -4.59
CA ASN A 194 -9.28 33.00 -4.83
C ASN A 194 -9.38 34.15 -3.84
N ARG A 195 -10.56 34.39 -3.25
CA ARG A 195 -10.74 35.35 -2.17
C ARG A 195 -10.24 34.79 -0.83
N GLY A 196 -10.41 33.49 -0.60
CA GLY A 196 -9.94 32.83 0.62
C GLY A 196 -8.42 32.73 0.73
N ILE A 197 -7.71 32.46 -0.38
CA ILE A 197 -6.23 32.34 -0.42
C ILE A 197 -5.50 33.49 0.31
N PRO A 198 -5.67 34.78 -0.05
CA PRO A 198 -4.95 35.87 0.60
C PRO A 198 -5.37 36.08 2.05
N ILE A 199 -6.61 35.71 2.42
CA ILE A 199 -7.11 35.78 3.80
C ILE A 199 -6.38 34.73 4.62
N ILE A 200 -6.41 33.46 4.19
CA ILE A 200 -5.75 32.34 4.85
C ILE A 200 -4.26 32.64 5.02
N LYS A 201 -3.56 32.98 3.93
CA LYS A 201 -2.13 33.31 3.97
C LYS A 201 -1.81 34.37 5.04
N ARG A 202 -2.55 35.47 5.08
CA ARG A 202 -2.32 36.56 6.04
C ARG A 202 -2.57 36.12 7.49
N ARG A 203 -3.54 35.24 7.71
CA ARG A 203 -3.94 34.79 9.05
C ARG A 203 -3.01 33.71 9.59
N LEU A 204 -2.69 32.71 8.78
CA LEU A 204 -1.81 31.60 9.16
C LEU A 204 -0.37 32.08 9.40
N HIS A 205 0.08 33.11 8.70
CA HIS A 205 1.43 33.68 8.87
C HIS A 205 1.67 34.25 10.27
N ARG A 206 0.61 34.51 11.05
CA ARG A 206 0.67 35.14 12.38
C ARG A 206 0.52 34.16 13.54
N LYS A 207 0.33 32.87 13.28
CA LYS A 207 0.11 31.85 14.30
C LYS A 207 1.04 30.66 14.11
N LYS A 208 1.36 29.98 15.20
CA LYS A 208 1.99 28.65 15.15
C LYS A 208 0.90 27.59 14.95
N VAL A 209 0.80 27.02 13.75
CA VAL A 209 -0.32 26.16 13.33
C VAL A 209 0.12 24.71 13.13
N LEU A 210 -0.72 23.76 13.53
CA LEU A 210 -0.69 22.38 13.05
C LEU A 210 -1.87 22.16 12.09
N LEU A 211 -1.57 21.91 10.83
CA LEU A 211 -2.56 21.64 9.79
C LEU A 211 -2.37 20.22 9.25
N ILE A 212 -3.45 19.47 9.16
CA ILE A 212 -3.48 18.17 8.49
C ILE A 212 -4.43 18.23 7.30
N LEU A 213 -3.91 17.88 6.13
CA LEU A 213 -4.66 17.73 4.89
C LEU A 213 -4.71 16.24 4.53
N ASP A 214 -5.85 15.61 4.78
CA ASP A 214 -6.01 14.16 4.62
C ASP A 214 -6.68 13.78 3.29
N ASP A 215 -6.15 12.72 2.67
CA ASP A 215 -6.54 12.15 1.39
C ASP A 215 -6.51 13.15 0.22
N VAL A 216 -5.37 13.81 0.01
CA VAL A 216 -5.17 14.76 -1.10
C VAL A 216 -4.86 14.02 -2.40
N ASN A 217 -5.50 14.40 -3.52
CA ASN A 217 -5.28 13.79 -4.84
C ASN A 217 -5.06 14.79 -5.98
N LYS A 218 -5.12 16.10 -5.75
CA LYS A 218 -4.92 17.13 -6.78
C LYS A 218 -4.02 18.26 -6.27
N LEU A 219 -3.07 18.69 -7.10
CA LEU A 219 -2.20 19.83 -6.79
C LEU A 219 -2.98 21.12 -6.46
N LYS A 220 -4.15 21.32 -7.10
CA LYS A 220 -5.03 22.45 -6.82
C LYS A 220 -5.48 22.48 -5.36
N GLN A 221 -5.80 21.34 -4.75
CA GLN A 221 -6.21 21.26 -3.34
C GLN A 221 -5.11 21.83 -2.44
N LEU A 222 -3.85 21.42 -2.65
CA LEU A 222 -2.71 21.94 -1.89
C LEU A 222 -2.49 23.44 -2.11
N LYS A 223 -2.55 23.91 -3.37
CA LYS A 223 -2.35 25.32 -3.71
C LYS A 223 -3.37 26.26 -3.05
N VAL A 224 -4.61 25.80 -2.84
CA VAL A 224 -5.66 26.64 -2.25
C VAL A 224 -5.83 26.50 -0.74
N LEU A 225 -5.38 25.37 -0.15
CA LEU A 225 -5.55 25.08 1.28
C LEU A 225 -4.27 25.33 2.11
N ALA A 226 -3.08 25.09 1.56
CA ALA A 226 -1.81 25.27 2.26
C ALA A 226 -0.85 26.23 1.56
N GLY A 227 -0.87 26.31 0.22
CA GLY A 227 0.01 27.19 -0.52
C GLY A 227 1.49 26.84 -0.35
N GLY A 228 2.31 27.79 0.13
CA GLY A 228 3.76 27.59 0.33
C GLY A 228 4.17 27.73 1.80
N HIS A 229 5.44 27.49 2.09
CA HIS A 229 6.00 27.68 3.44
C HIS A 229 5.80 29.11 3.97
N ASP A 230 5.72 30.10 3.08
CA ASP A 230 5.51 31.52 3.39
C ASP A 230 4.09 31.84 3.91
N TRP A 231 3.14 30.89 3.82
CA TRP A 231 1.79 31.06 4.36
C TRP A 231 1.74 30.94 5.87
N PHE A 232 2.71 30.29 6.50
CA PHE A 232 2.61 29.88 7.89
C PHE A 232 3.56 30.66 8.78
N GLY A 233 3.15 30.87 10.04
CA GLY A 233 4.01 31.46 11.06
C GLY A 233 5.11 30.50 11.51
N SER A 234 6.16 31.05 12.12
CA SER A 234 7.29 30.27 12.63
C SER A 234 6.85 29.10 13.53
N GLY A 235 7.52 27.96 13.34
CA GLY A 235 7.28 26.71 14.06
C GLY A 235 6.03 25.94 13.63
N SER A 236 5.28 26.41 12.63
CA SER A 236 4.10 25.72 12.11
C SER A 236 4.45 24.41 11.40
N LYS A 237 3.54 23.44 11.46
CA LYS A 237 3.71 22.11 10.88
C LYS A 237 2.50 21.76 10.01
N VAL A 238 2.76 21.27 8.81
CA VAL A 238 1.73 20.79 7.88
C VAL A 238 1.98 19.31 7.59
N ILE A 239 0.95 18.49 7.73
CA ILE A 239 0.97 17.07 7.37
C ILE A 239 0.01 16.87 6.21
N ILE A 240 0.49 16.24 5.14
CA ILE A 240 -0.33 15.92 3.96
C ILE A 240 -0.37 14.41 3.84
N THR A 241 -1.55 13.82 3.76
CA THR A 241 -1.67 12.40 3.38
C THR A 241 -2.10 12.29 1.92
N THR A 242 -1.49 11.38 1.17
CA THR A 242 -1.82 11.16 -0.25
C THR A 242 -1.41 9.75 -0.69
N ARG A 243 -1.93 9.31 -1.84
CA ARG A 243 -1.41 8.10 -2.50
C ARG A 243 -0.26 8.44 -3.45
N ASP A 244 -0.13 9.70 -3.86
CA ASP A 244 0.73 10.14 -4.95
C ASP A 244 1.96 10.87 -4.42
N LYS A 245 3.14 10.23 -4.54
CA LYS A 245 4.43 10.83 -4.17
C LYS A 245 4.80 11.99 -5.11
N HIS A 246 4.47 11.90 -6.39
CA HIS A 246 4.77 12.94 -7.37
C HIS A 246 4.01 14.24 -7.07
N LEU A 247 2.77 14.13 -6.55
CA LEU A 247 1.99 15.27 -6.08
C LEU A 247 2.68 16.03 -4.93
N LEU A 248 3.31 15.32 -3.98
CA LEU A 248 4.10 15.93 -2.90
C LEU A 248 5.31 16.68 -3.46
N ASN A 249 6.06 16.03 -4.36
CA ASN A 249 7.25 16.60 -4.99
C ASN A 249 6.90 17.86 -5.79
N THR A 250 5.83 17.80 -6.59
CA THR A 250 5.36 18.92 -7.42
C THR A 250 4.91 20.12 -6.58
N HIS A 251 4.42 19.87 -5.37
CA HIS A 251 4.07 20.92 -4.43
C HIS A 251 5.29 21.49 -3.68
N GLY A 252 6.45 20.83 -3.73
CA GLY A 252 7.66 21.23 -3.02
C GLY A 252 7.72 20.73 -1.58
N VAL A 253 7.09 19.59 -1.27
CA VAL A 253 7.20 18.93 0.03
C VAL A 253 8.51 18.13 0.06
N GLU A 254 9.51 18.62 0.79
CA GLU A 254 10.86 18.02 0.83
C GLU A 254 10.94 16.73 1.66
N LYS A 255 10.11 16.62 2.70
CA LYS A 255 10.13 15.50 3.64
C LYS A 255 8.90 14.62 3.42
N SER A 256 9.11 13.34 3.18
CA SER A 256 8.02 12.38 3.01
C SER A 256 8.30 11.07 3.75
N TYR A 257 7.25 10.47 4.28
CA TYR A 257 7.25 9.15 4.88
C TYR A 257 6.39 8.20 4.05
N GLU A 258 6.99 7.14 3.54
CA GLU A 258 6.27 6.04 2.90
C GLU A 258 5.76 5.07 3.96
N VAL A 259 4.45 4.83 3.97
CA VAL A 259 3.86 3.85 4.87
C VAL A 259 4.04 2.46 4.25
N GLU A 260 5.07 1.77 4.69
CA GLU A 260 5.33 0.39 4.29
C GLU A 260 4.46 -0.61 5.06
N GLN A 261 4.05 -1.68 4.37
CA GLN A 261 3.18 -2.75 4.88
C GLN A 261 3.66 -3.34 6.22
N TRP A 262 4.97 -3.58 6.34
CA TRP A 262 5.53 -4.23 7.53
C TRP A 262 5.53 -3.32 8.77
N HIS A 263 5.57 -2.00 8.58
CA HIS A 263 5.53 -1.04 9.68
C HIS A 263 4.14 -0.93 10.31
N ALA A 264 3.09 -1.08 9.49
CA ALA A 264 1.73 -1.09 10.00
C ALA A 264 1.43 -2.32 10.89
N LEU A 265 2.07 -3.47 10.61
CA LEU A 265 1.86 -4.74 11.32
C LEU A 265 2.70 -4.95 12.59
N LYS A 266 3.75 -4.16 12.84
CA LYS A 266 4.61 -4.31 14.03
C LYS A 266 3.83 -3.95 15.31
N SER A 267 3.00 -4.89 15.78
CA SER A 267 2.53 -4.98 17.14
C SER A 267 3.42 -5.98 17.87
N ASN A 268 4.40 -5.49 18.62
CA ASN A 268 5.31 -6.34 19.41
C ASN A 268 4.63 -7.07 20.59
N LYS A 269 3.30 -7.15 20.65
CA LYS A 269 2.55 -7.73 21.78
C LYS A 269 1.27 -8.44 21.35
N ILE A 270 1.40 -9.43 20.46
CA ILE A 270 0.36 -10.46 20.36
C ILE A 270 0.50 -11.36 21.59
N ASP A 271 -0.58 -11.53 22.35
CA ASP A 271 -0.60 -12.48 23.46
C ASP A 271 -0.26 -13.88 22.92
N PRO A 272 0.71 -14.60 23.52
CA PRO A 272 1.16 -15.91 23.03
C PRO A 272 0.02 -16.90 22.77
N SER A 273 -1.10 -16.80 23.50
CA SER A 273 -2.28 -17.63 23.30
C SER A 273 -2.96 -17.45 21.93
N TYR A 274 -2.73 -16.31 21.27
CA TYR A 274 -3.27 -16.01 19.93
C TYR A 274 -2.19 -16.07 18.84
N ALA A 275 -0.93 -16.35 19.16
CA ALA A 275 0.17 -16.33 18.19
C ALA A 275 -0.08 -17.29 17.01
N ASP A 276 -0.61 -18.48 17.28
CA ASP A 276 -0.84 -19.49 16.23
C ASP A 276 -2.03 -19.14 15.31
N ILE A 277 -3.01 -18.37 15.81
CA ILE A 277 -4.24 -18.07 15.07
C ILE A 277 -4.18 -16.68 14.42
N SER A 278 -3.40 -15.77 14.99
CA SER A 278 -3.11 -14.47 14.37
C SER A 278 -2.26 -14.62 13.11
N LYS A 279 -1.38 -15.63 13.03
CA LYS A 279 -0.55 -15.88 11.84
C LYS A 279 -1.36 -16.03 10.55
N PRO A 280 -2.38 -16.92 10.46
CA PRO A 280 -3.24 -16.96 9.27
C PRO A 280 -3.97 -15.64 8.97
N ALA A 281 -4.44 -14.92 9.99
CA ALA A 281 -5.10 -13.63 9.79
C ALA A 281 -4.14 -12.56 9.25
N ILE A 282 -2.92 -12.48 9.79
CA ILE A 282 -1.85 -11.58 9.33
C ILE A 282 -1.40 -11.97 7.92
N SER A 283 -1.24 -13.27 7.68
CA SER A 283 -0.90 -13.81 6.36
C SER A 283 -1.96 -13.39 5.35
N TYR A 284 -3.25 -13.63 5.63
CA TYR A 284 -4.34 -13.28 4.73
C TYR A 284 -4.46 -11.76 4.49
N ALA A 285 -4.30 -10.95 5.53
CA ALA A 285 -4.35 -9.50 5.40
C ALA A 285 -3.18 -8.92 4.60
N HIS A 286 -2.08 -9.67 4.44
CA HIS A 286 -0.85 -9.26 3.74
C HIS A 286 -0.35 -7.85 4.14
N GLY A 287 -0.64 -7.42 5.36
CA GLY A 287 -0.24 -6.10 5.88
C GLY A 287 -1.15 -4.93 5.58
N LEU A 288 -2.35 -5.14 5.02
CA LEU A 288 -3.38 -4.10 4.95
C LEU A 288 -4.11 -3.99 6.30
N PRO A 289 -3.96 -2.89 7.07
CA PRO A 289 -4.65 -2.73 8.35
C PRO A 289 -6.16 -2.80 8.23
N LEU A 290 -6.69 -2.27 7.12
CA LEU A 290 -8.11 -2.35 6.81
C LEU A 290 -8.62 -3.81 6.71
N ALA A 291 -7.84 -4.70 6.07
CA ALA A 291 -8.19 -6.12 6.02
C ALA A 291 -8.18 -6.74 7.43
N LEU A 292 -7.20 -6.36 8.27
CA LEU A 292 -7.15 -6.80 9.67
C LEU A 292 -8.33 -6.29 10.49
N GLU A 293 -8.80 -5.08 10.24
CA GLU A 293 -9.95 -4.50 10.92
C GLU A 293 -11.22 -5.31 10.60
N VAL A 294 -11.46 -5.63 9.32
CA VAL A 294 -12.58 -6.46 8.88
C VAL A 294 -12.49 -7.88 9.46
N ILE A 295 -11.30 -8.50 9.45
CA ILE A 295 -11.10 -9.82 10.06
C ILE A 295 -11.36 -9.75 11.57
N GLY A 296 -10.80 -8.73 12.24
CA GLY A 296 -10.94 -8.52 13.68
C GLY A 296 -12.39 -8.35 14.10
N SER A 297 -13.17 -7.54 13.38
CA SER A 297 -14.59 -7.31 13.69
C SER A 297 -15.43 -8.59 13.59
N HIS A 298 -15.12 -9.46 12.61
CA HIS A 298 -15.81 -10.73 12.41
C HIS A 298 -15.46 -11.79 13.43
N LEU A 299 -14.21 -11.79 13.89
CA LEU A 299 -13.68 -12.75 14.84
C LEU A 299 -13.89 -12.34 16.31
N PHE A 300 -14.16 -11.06 16.56
CA PHE A 300 -14.36 -10.51 17.89
C PHE A 300 -15.48 -11.25 18.64
N GLY A 301 -15.16 -11.72 19.86
CA GLY A 301 -16.10 -12.47 20.71
C GLY A 301 -16.46 -13.88 20.23
N LYS A 302 -15.84 -14.39 19.15
CA LYS A 302 -16.08 -15.74 18.64
C LYS A 302 -15.14 -16.78 19.25
N SER A 303 -15.54 -18.04 19.19
CA SER A 303 -14.72 -19.17 19.67
C SER A 303 -13.58 -19.48 18.70
N LEU A 304 -12.52 -20.13 19.20
CA LEU A 304 -11.37 -20.54 18.39
C LEU A 304 -11.72 -21.44 17.19
N HIS A 305 -12.77 -22.25 17.32
CA HIS A 305 -13.26 -23.08 16.21
C HIS A 305 -13.80 -22.21 15.06
N VAL A 306 -14.58 -21.18 15.39
CA VAL A 306 -15.12 -20.22 14.42
C VAL A 306 -14.00 -19.43 13.76
N TRP A 307 -12.94 -19.08 14.51
CA TRP A 307 -11.77 -18.42 13.93
C TRP A 307 -11.14 -19.27 12.83
N LYS A 308 -10.82 -20.53 13.14
CA LYS A 308 -10.21 -21.45 12.16
C LYS A 308 -11.10 -21.61 10.93
N SER A 309 -12.38 -21.94 11.10
CA SER A 309 -13.29 -22.13 9.97
C SER A 309 -13.50 -20.86 9.13
N THR A 310 -13.42 -19.67 9.75
CA THR A 310 -13.55 -18.38 9.04
C THR A 310 -12.29 -18.07 8.24
N LEU A 311 -11.11 -18.26 8.83
CA LEU A 311 -9.83 -18.04 8.15
C LEU A 311 -9.60 -19.06 7.03
N ASP A 312 -9.99 -20.33 7.22
CA ASP A 312 -9.98 -21.37 6.18
C ASP A 312 -10.89 -21.01 4.99
N LYS A 313 -11.97 -20.24 5.23
CA LYS A 313 -12.84 -19.73 4.18
C LYS A 313 -12.18 -18.57 3.41
N TYR A 314 -11.51 -17.67 4.14
CA TYR A 314 -10.84 -16.50 3.56
C TYR A 314 -9.67 -16.89 2.66
N GLU A 315 -8.95 -17.96 2.99
CA GLU A 315 -7.88 -18.52 2.15
C GLU A 315 -8.38 -18.98 0.77
N LYS A 316 -9.66 -19.34 0.65
CA LYS A 316 -10.26 -19.85 -0.61
C LYS A 316 -10.95 -18.79 -1.43
N VAL A 317 -11.54 -17.78 -0.78
CA VAL A 317 -12.36 -16.76 -1.42
C VAL A 317 -12.14 -15.43 -0.73
N LEU A 318 -11.87 -14.38 -1.50
CA LEU A 318 -11.77 -13.02 -0.98
C LEU A 318 -13.06 -12.62 -0.26
N HIS A 319 -12.93 -12.14 0.98
CA HIS A 319 -14.08 -11.73 1.76
C HIS A 319 -14.82 -10.56 1.10
N LYS A 320 -16.15 -10.62 1.05
CA LYS A 320 -16.99 -9.63 0.35
C LYS A 320 -16.69 -8.20 0.78
N GLU A 321 -16.59 -7.92 2.07
CA GLU A 321 -16.33 -6.55 2.54
C GLU A 321 -14.93 -6.05 2.16
N ILE A 322 -13.92 -6.91 2.21
CA ILE A 322 -12.57 -6.57 1.76
C ILE A 322 -12.57 -6.31 0.24
N HIS A 323 -13.29 -7.14 -0.52
CA HIS A 323 -13.47 -6.96 -1.95
C HIS A 323 -14.08 -5.60 -2.28
N GLU A 324 -15.21 -5.22 -1.65
CA GLU A 324 -15.87 -3.94 -1.91
C GLU A 324 -14.93 -2.75 -1.63
N ILE A 325 -14.18 -2.79 -0.52
CA ILE A 325 -13.31 -1.64 -0.18
C ILE A 325 -12.12 -1.52 -1.15
N LEU A 326 -11.52 -2.64 -1.55
CA LEU A 326 -10.41 -2.63 -2.51
C LEU A 326 -10.88 -2.24 -3.92
N LYS A 327 -12.07 -2.71 -4.31
CA LYS A 327 -12.67 -2.46 -5.63
C LYS A 327 -12.92 -0.99 -5.91
N VAL A 328 -13.12 -0.14 -4.90
CA VAL A 328 -13.20 1.32 -5.09
C VAL A 328 -12.01 1.87 -5.87
N SER A 329 -10.81 1.30 -5.71
CA SER A 329 -9.64 1.75 -6.47
C SER A 329 -9.69 1.32 -7.94
N TYR A 330 -10.29 0.17 -8.25
CA TYR A 330 -10.51 -0.31 -9.61
C TYR A 330 -11.64 0.45 -10.32
N ASP A 331 -12.74 0.73 -9.63
CA ASP A 331 -13.90 1.42 -10.21
C ASP A 331 -13.57 2.86 -10.66
N ASN A 332 -12.51 3.45 -10.09
CA ASN A 332 -12.03 4.78 -10.43
C ASN A 332 -11.02 4.81 -11.60
N LEU A 333 -10.63 3.66 -12.14
CA LEU A 333 -9.75 3.58 -13.32
C LEU A 333 -10.51 3.94 -14.61
N GLU A 334 -9.79 4.46 -15.59
CA GLU A 334 -10.33 4.64 -16.94
C GLU A 334 -10.61 3.28 -17.61
N GLU A 335 -11.48 3.24 -18.63
CA GLU A 335 -11.94 1.97 -19.21
C GLU A 335 -10.83 1.16 -19.87
N ASP A 336 -9.84 1.82 -20.46
CA ASP A 336 -8.63 1.21 -20.98
C ASP A 336 -7.71 0.69 -19.86
N GLU A 337 -7.55 1.46 -18.78
CA GLU A 337 -6.78 1.08 -17.59
C GLU A 337 -7.34 -0.17 -16.88
N LYS A 338 -8.67 -0.34 -16.85
CA LYS A 338 -9.32 -1.50 -16.21
C LYS A 338 -8.90 -2.83 -16.82
N GLY A 339 -8.87 -2.92 -18.14
CA GLY A 339 -8.45 -4.14 -18.84
C GLY A 339 -7.00 -4.51 -18.51
N ILE A 340 -6.15 -3.49 -18.43
CA ILE A 340 -4.74 -3.63 -18.08
C ILE A 340 -4.57 -4.06 -16.63
N PHE A 341 -5.27 -3.43 -15.69
CA PHE A 341 -5.26 -3.81 -14.28
C PHE A 341 -5.62 -5.29 -14.09
N LEU A 342 -6.66 -5.77 -14.79
CA LEU A 342 -7.08 -7.16 -14.72
C LEU A 342 -6.05 -8.11 -15.34
N ASP A 343 -5.34 -7.71 -16.40
CA ASP A 343 -4.21 -8.47 -16.92
C ASP A 343 -3.12 -8.62 -15.85
N ILE A 344 -2.74 -7.51 -15.19
CA ILE A 344 -1.75 -7.53 -14.09
C ILE A 344 -2.21 -8.47 -12.97
N ALA A 345 -3.46 -8.33 -12.51
CA ALA A 345 -4.00 -9.14 -11.43
C ALA A 345 -4.03 -10.64 -11.77
N CYS A 346 -4.40 -11.00 -12.99
CA CYS A 346 -4.48 -12.41 -13.39
C CYS A 346 -3.09 -13.03 -13.61
N PHE A 347 -2.10 -12.27 -14.08
CA PHE A 347 -0.88 -12.85 -14.68
C PHE A 347 0.46 -12.44 -14.04
N PHE A 348 0.61 -11.22 -13.52
CA PHE A 348 1.95 -10.66 -13.26
C PHE A 348 2.53 -10.96 -11.88
N ASN A 349 1.71 -11.39 -10.92
CA ASN A 349 2.19 -11.67 -9.56
C ASN A 349 2.74 -13.09 -9.37
N SER A 350 2.41 -14.03 -10.26
CA SER A 350 2.70 -15.46 -10.09
C SER A 350 3.95 -15.92 -10.83
N TYR A 351 4.48 -15.10 -11.73
CA TYR A 351 5.60 -15.47 -12.58
C TYR A 351 6.61 -14.32 -12.54
N GLU A 352 7.90 -14.63 -12.53
CA GLU A 352 8.99 -13.68 -12.85
C GLU A 352 8.90 -13.24 -14.31
N ILE A 353 7.71 -12.79 -14.73
CA ILE A 353 7.48 -12.12 -15.98
C ILE A 353 7.99 -10.69 -15.76
N CYS A 354 9.32 -10.57 -15.69
CA CYS A 354 10.00 -9.34 -16.00
C CYS A 354 9.90 -9.21 -17.54
N TYR A 355 8.75 -8.76 -18.03
CA TYR A 355 8.66 -8.40 -19.45
C TYR A 355 9.59 -7.21 -19.69
N ASP A 356 10.24 -7.21 -20.86
CA ASP A 356 10.81 -5.98 -21.39
C ASP A 356 9.75 -4.87 -21.34
N LYS A 357 10.20 -3.65 -21.03
CA LYS A 357 9.37 -2.44 -21.01
C LYS A 357 8.43 -2.34 -22.22
N GLU A 358 8.80 -2.93 -23.36
CA GLU A 358 8.00 -2.97 -24.59
C GLU A 358 6.63 -3.65 -24.44
N MET A 359 6.50 -4.76 -23.70
CA MET A 359 5.19 -5.42 -23.53
C MET A 359 4.28 -4.59 -22.62
N LEU A 360 4.83 -4.02 -21.55
CA LEU A 360 4.10 -3.07 -20.69
C LEU A 360 3.68 -1.83 -21.52
N ASN A 361 4.58 -1.31 -22.35
CA ASN A 361 4.30 -0.18 -23.25
C ASN A 361 3.24 -0.49 -24.31
N LEU A 362 3.21 -1.71 -24.87
CA LEU A 362 2.14 -2.17 -25.78
C LEU A 362 0.76 -2.13 -25.11
N HIS A 363 0.74 -2.26 -23.79
CA HIS A 363 -0.45 -2.12 -22.97
C HIS A 363 -0.58 -0.72 -22.34
N GLY A 364 0.20 0.29 -22.77
CA GLY A 364 0.11 1.67 -22.26
C GLY A 364 0.63 1.87 -20.83
N LEU A 365 1.30 0.87 -20.25
CA LEU A 365 1.77 0.92 -18.86
C LEU A 365 3.16 1.56 -18.73
N GLN A 366 3.22 2.74 -18.14
CA GLN A 366 4.44 3.25 -17.49
C GLN A 366 4.45 2.85 -16.01
N VAL A 367 4.83 1.60 -15.70
CA VAL A 367 4.90 1.15 -14.28
C VAL A 367 6.29 1.44 -13.71
N GLU A 368 6.35 1.98 -12.49
CA GLU A 368 7.60 2.04 -11.72
C GLU A 368 7.97 0.61 -11.28
N ASN A 369 9.11 0.14 -11.78
CA ASN A 369 9.64 -1.20 -11.53
C ASN A 369 10.18 -1.31 -10.09
N ASP A 370 10.15 -2.53 -9.54
CA ASP A 370 10.76 -2.91 -8.25
C ASP A 370 12.30 -2.89 -8.23
N GLY A 371 12.93 -2.14 -9.14
CA GLY A 371 14.37 -2.15 -9.38
C GLY A 371 14.84 -3.29 -10.29
N ASN A 372 14.11 -4.42 -10.33
CA ASN A 372 14.45 -5.58 -11.17
C ASN A 372 13.67 -5.62 -12.50
N GLY A 373 12.71 -4.72 -12.70
CA GLY A 373 11.90 -4.71 -13.93
C GLY A 373 10.58 -5.45 -13.81
N CYS A 374 10.24 -5.96 -12.63
CA CYS A 374 9.05 -6.76 -12.42
C CYS A 374 7.92 -5.90 -11.79
N VAL A 375 6.69 -6.15 -12.24
CA VAL A 375 5.48 -5.49 -11.71
C VAL A 375 4.86 -6.40 -10.66
N ARG A 376 4.90 -5.99 -9.40
CA ARG A 376 4.29 -6.74 -8.29
C ARG A 376 3.02 -6.06 -7.79
N MET A 377 1.91 -6.78 -7.87
CA MET A 377 0.63 -6.38 -7.28
C MET A 377 0.57 -6.90 -5.83
N HIS A 378 -0.11 -6.18 -4.94
CA HIS A 378 -0.35 -6.69 -3.60
C HIS A 378 -1.33 -7.87 -3.64
N ASP A 379 -1.10 -8.95 -2.88
CA ASP A 379 -1.87 -10.20 -2.97
C ASP A 379 -3.39 -9.99 -2.82
N LEU A 380 -3.86 -9.21 -1.83
CA LEU A 380 -5.29 -8.88 -1.72
C LEU A 380 -5.84 -8.02 -2.89
N VAL A 381 -5.01 -7.19 -3.51
CA VAL A 381 -5.41 -6.40 -4.69
C VAL A 381 -5.49 -7.33 -5.91
N GLN A 382 -4.59 -8.30 -6.00
CA GLN A 382 -4.61 -9.36 -7.00
C GLN A 382 -5.85 -10.23 -6.88
N ASP A 383 -6.15 -10.69 -5.67
CA ASP A 383 -7.35 -11.48 -5.38
C ASP A 383 -8.61 -10.68 -5.70
N MET A 384 -8.61 -9.37 -5.45
CA MET A 384 -9.72 -8.49 -5.82
C MET A 384 -9.91 -8.45 -7.33
N GLY A 385 -8.83 -8.25 -8.11
CA GLY A 385 -8.91 -8.25 -9.58
C GLY A 385 -9.37 -9.59 -10.14
N ARG A 386 -8.86 -10.71 -9.61
CA ARG A 386 -9.28 -12.06 -9.98
C ARG A 386 -10.76 -12.31 -9.65
N GLU A 387 -11.22 -11.84 -8.49
CA GLU A 387 -12.61 -11.97 -8.08
C GLU A 387 -13.55 -11.16 -8.98
N ILE A 388 -13.15 -9.97 -9.47
CA ILE A 388 -13.91 -9.22 -10.49
C ILE A 388 -14.12 -10.08 -11.75
N VAL A 389 -13.06 -10.69 -12.27
CA VAL A 389 -13.16 -11.56 -13.46
C VAL A 389 -14.04 -12.78 -13.18
N ARG A 390 -13.86 -13.41 -12.01
CA ARG A 390 -14.64 -14.60 -11.61
C ARG A 390 -16.13 -14.29 -11.48
N GLN A 391 -16.51 -13.11 -11.00
CA GLN A 391 -17.91 -12.72 -10.81
C GLN A 391 -18.69 -12.56 -12.12
N VAL A 392 -18.02 -12.28 -13.24
CA VAL A 392 -18.66 -12.22 -14.57
C VAL A 392 -19.27 -13.57 -14.94
N SER A 393 -18.60 -14.67 -14.59
CA SER A 393 -19.13 -16.03 -14.77
C SER A 393 -18.60 -16.95 -13.66
N THR A 394 -19.42 -17.10 -12.62
CA THR A 394 -19.03 -17.81 -11.40
C THR A 394 -19.00 -19.33 -11.58
N SER A 395 -19.94 -19.88 -12.35
CA SER A 395 -20.08 -21.33 -12.57
C SER A 395 -19.31 -21.85 -13.78
N GLU A 396 -19.22 -21.07 -14.86
CA GLU A 396 -18.60 -21.50 -16.12
C GLU A 396 -17.37 -20.65 -16.42
N PRO A 397 -16.14 -21.18 -16.27
CA PRO A 397 -14.93 -20.43 -16.56
C PRO A 397 -14.88 -19.91 -18.00
N GLY A 398 -15.49 -20.62 -18.96
CA GLY A 398 -15.55 -20.21 -20.37
C GLY A 398 -16.21 -18.85 -20.63
N GLY A 399 -16.99 -18.32 -19.67
CA GLY A 399 -17.62 -17.00 -19.73
C GLY A 399 -16.78 -15.84 -19.17
N ARG A 400 -15.56 -16.12 -18.67
CA ARG A 400 -14.66 -15.11 -18.08
C ARG A 400 -13.74 -14.51 -19.13
N SER A 401 -13.29 -13.29 -18.92
CA SER A 401 -12.36 -12.63 -19.84
C SER A 401 -10.91 -13.09 -19.70
N ARG A 402 -10.51 -13.56 -18.52
CA ARG A 402 -9.14 -14.00 -18.21
C ARG A 402 -9.17 -15.33 -17.49
N LEU A 403 -8.29 -16.25 -17.89
CA LEU A 403 -8.12 -17.55 -17.24
C LEU A 403 -6.69 -17.70 -16.73
N TRP A 404 -6.54 -17.96 -15.42
CA TRP A 404 -5.25 -18.13 -14.73
C TRP A 404 -5.20 -19.40 -13.87
N SER A 405 -6.34 -20.03 -13.59
CA SER A 405 -6.42 -21.27 -12.82
C SER A 405 -6.24 -22.46 -13.77
N ASN A 406 -5.24 -23.29 -13.50
CA ASN A 406 -4.96 -24.48 -14.30
C ASN A 406 -6.18 -25.42 -14.41
N GLU A 407 -6.90 -25.63 -13.31
CA GLU A 407 -8.10 -26.49 -13.28
C GLU A 407 -9.20 -25.93 -14.20
N ASP A 408 -9.45 -24.62 -14.12
CA ASP A 408 -10.46 -23.96 -14.96
C ASP A 408 -10.06 -23.95 -16.44
N ILE A 409 -8.77 -23.75 -16.74
CA ILE A 409 -8.28 -23.75 -18.12
C ILE A 409 -8.38 -25.14 -18.72
N VAL A 410 -7.92 -26.18 -18.01
CA VAL A 410 -8.03 -27.57 -18.47
C VAL A 410 -9.49 -27.91 -18.74
N HIS A 411 -10.41 -27.58 -17.83
CA HIS A 411 -11.84 -27.76 -18.04
C HIS A 411 -12.35 -27.09 -19.33
N VAL A 412 -12.01 -25.82 -19.54
CA VAL A 412 -12.41 -25.05 -20.74
C VAL A 412 -11.86 -25.67 -22.03
N LEU A 413 -10.63 -26.18 -21.99
CA LEU A 413 -9.96 -26.79 -23.15
C LEU A 413 -10.52 -28.18 -23.47
N GLU A 414 -10.74 -29.02 -22.47
CA GLU A 414 -11.27 -30.38 -22.64
C GLU A 414 -12.73 -30.35 -23.10
N GLU A 415 -13.58 -29.58 -22.42
CA GLU A 415 -15.03 -29.50 -22.67
C GLU A 415 -15.39 -28.53 -23.80
N ASN A 416 -14.43 -27.77 -24.33
CA ASN A 416 -14.62 -26.78 -25.39
C ASN A 416 -15.68 -25.70 -25.03
N THR A 417 -15.73 -25.30 -23.75
CA THR A 417 -16.68 -24.29 -23.24
C THR A 417 -16.21 -22.85 -23.48
N GLY A 418 -15.03 -22.67 -24.06
CA GLY A 418 -14.47 -21.35 -24.37
C GLY A 418 -15.39 -20.49 -25.21
N THR A 419 -15.67 -19.26 -24.78
CA THR A 419 -16.52 -18.32 -25.50
C THR A 419 -15.73 -17.13 -26.03
N ALA A 420 -16.40 -16.26 -26.80
CA ALA A 420 -15.81 -15.00 -27.26
C ALA A 420 -15.50 -14.02 -26.11
N ALA A 421 -15.92 -14.29 -24.86
CA ALA A 421 -15.55 -13.48 -23.72
C ALA A 421 -14.05 -13.57 -23.38
N ILE A 422 -13.42 -14.72 -23.65
CA ILE A 422 -12.01 -14.97 -23.28
C ILE A 422 -11.08 -14.12 -24.13
N GLU A 423 -10.24 -13.34 -23.45
CA GLU A 423 -9.21 -12.46 -24.01
C GLU A 423 -7.80 -12.97 -23.71
N VAL A 424 -7.58 -13.58 -22.53
CA VAL A 424 -6.25 -14.03 -22.11
C VAL A 424 -6.32 -15.38 -21.41
N VAL A 425 -5.41 -16.27 -21.80
CA VAL A 425 -5.21 -17.59 -21.19
C VAL A 425 -3.73 -17.77 -20.84
N VAL A 426 -3.46 -18.05 -19.58
CA VAL A 426 -2.12 -18.38 -19.09
C VAL A 426 -2.19 -19.70 -18.32
N LEU A 427 -1.63 -20.74 -18.91
CA LEU A 427 -1.57 -22.10 -18.37
C LEU A 427 -0.13 -22.44 -18.04
N ASP A 428 0.12 -22.93 -16.82
CA ASP A 428 1.43 -23.48 -16.44
C ASP A 428 1.22 -24.75 -15.62
N LEU A 429 1.42 -25.90 -16.25
CA LEU A 429 1.21 -27.19 -15.61
C LEU A 429 2.53 -27.73 -15.05
N SER A 430 2.58 -28.13 -13.78
CA SER A 430 3.80 -28.74 -13.23
C SER A 430 3.91 -30.26 -13.46
N LYS A 431 3.08 -30.84 -14.35
CA LYS A 431 2.89 -32.30 -14.45
C LYS A 431 3.14 -32.81 -15.87
N ASP A 432 3.90 -33.91 -15.97
CA ASP A 432 4.16 -34.67 -17.20
C ASP A 432 2.92 -35.42 -17.75
N LYS A 433 1.72 -35.09 -17.28
CA LYS A 433 0.50 -35.75 -17.71
C LYS A 433 0.07 -35.14 -19.05
N GLU A 434 -0.10 -36.01 -20.04
CA GLU A 434 -0.68 -35.63 -21.32
C GLU A 434 -2.19 -35.34 -21.15
N GLU A 435 -2.61 -34.11 -21.43
CA GLU A 435 -4.01 -33.69 -21.35
C GLU A 435 -4.76 -34.03 -22.65
N GLN A 436 -5.95 -34.61 -22.49
CA GLN A 436 -6.75 -35.10 -23.61
C GLN A 436 -7.78 -34.06 -24.01
N TRP A 437 -7.61 -33.47 -25.20
CA TRP A 437 -8.52 -32.45 -25.70
C TRP A 437 -8.76 -32.61 -27.20
N SER A 438 -9.83 -31.97 -27.69
CA SER A 438 -10.21 -32.08 -29.10
C SER A 438 -9.37 -31.20 -30.03
N GLY A 439 -8.69 -30.19 -29.49
CA GLY A 439 -8.01 -29.12 -30.23
C GLY A 439 -8.95 -28.03 -30.76
N LYS A 440 -10.26 -28.09 -30.47
CA LYS A 440 -11.26 -27.15 -31.00
C LYS A 440 -11.64 -26.01 -30.05
N ALA A 441 -11.15 -26.01 -28.81
CA ALA A 441 -11.60 -25.07 -27.78
C ALA A 441 -11.40 -23.60 -28.18
N PHE A 442 -10.33 -23.29 -28.89
CA PHE A 442 -10.03 -21.92 -29.33
C PHE A 442 -10.91 -21.41 -30.48
N LYS A 443 -11.68 -22.28 -31.15
CA LYS A 443 -12.52 -21.90 -32.31
C LYS A 443 -13.51 -20.78 -31.97
N HIS A 444 -14.05 -20.77 -30.76
CA HIS A 444 -15.06 -19.79 -30.33
C HIS A 444 -14.46 -18.61 -29.54
N MET A 445 -13.18 -18.67 -29.16
CA MET A 445 -12.49 -17.64 -28.40
C MET A 445 -12.00 -16.48 -29.29
N LYS A 446 -12.94 -15.84 -29.99
CA LYS A 446 -12.64 -14.85 -31.05
C LYS A 446 -11.89 -13.61 -30.56
N ASN A 447 -11.90 -13.31 -29.26
CA ASN A 447 -11.23 -12.15 -28.67
C ASN A 447 -9.91 -12.50 -27.96
N LEU A 448 -9.49 -13.77 -28.00
CA LEU A 448 -8.25 -14.21 -27.36
C LEU A 448 -7.04 -13.53 -28.01
N ARG A 449 -6.39 -12.65 -27.25
CA ARG A 449 -5.23 -11.86 -27.67
C ARG A 449 -3.91 -12.35 -27.09
N ILE A 450 -3.93 -13.06 -25.96
CA ILE A 450 -2.72 -13.60 -25.31
C ILE A 450 -2.97 -15.07 -24.95
N LEU A 451 -2.08 -15.95 -25.41
CA LEU A 451 -2.06 -17.37 -25.08
C LEU A 451 -0.65 -17.77 -24.63
N ILE A 452 -0.51 -18.11 -23.35
CA ILE A 452 0.74 -18.58 -22.76
C ILE A 452 0.50 -19.98 -22.22
N ILE A 453 1.30 -20.95 -22.67
CA ILE A 453 1.22 -22.35 -22.29
C ILE A 453 2.61 -22.81 -21.86
N ARG A 454 2.78 -23.10 -20.58
CA ARG A 454 4.06 -23.55 -20.01
C ARG A 454 3.92 -24.94 -19.46
N ASN A 455 4.97 -25.75 -19.65
CA ASN A 455 5.12 -27.07 -19.03
C ASN A 455 3.91 -28.02 -19.26
N ALA A 456 3.15 -27.83 -20.34
CA ALA A 456 1.95 -28.60 -20.63
C ALA A 456 2.17 -29.54 -21.82
N HIS A 457 1.65 -30.76 -21.72
CA HIS A 457 1.67 -31.74 -22.81
C HIS A 457 0.24 -32.01 -23.27
N PHE A 458 -0.03 -31.73 -24.54
CA PHE A 458 -1.33 -32.00 -25.15
C PHE A 458 -1.21 -33.14 -26.15
N SER A 459 -2.22 -34.01 -26.17
CA SER A 459 -2.32 -35.13 -27.10
C SER A 459 -2.39 -34.77 -28.59
N ARG A 460 -2.60 -33.49 -28.90
CA ARG A 460 -2.58 -32.93 -30.26
C ARG A 460 -2.50 -31.40 -30.21
N GLY A 461 -2.04 -30.79 -31.30
CA GLY A 461 -2.03 -29.34 -31.47
C GLY A 461 -3.43 -28.71 -31.64
N PRO A 462 -3.53 -27.37 -31.52
CA PRO A 462 -4.78 -26.62 -31.71
C PRO A 462 -5.24 -26.64 -33.17
N GLN A 463 -6.50 -27.01 -33.44
CA GLN A 463 -7.05 -27.03 -34.80
C GLN A 463 -7.32 -25.62 -35.34
N ASN A 464 -7.60 -24.68 -34.45
CA ASN A 464 -7.91 -23.29 -34.77
C ASN A 464 -7.19 -22.37 -33.78
N LEU A 465 -6.69 -21.25 -34.26
CA LEU A 465 -6.26 -20.12 -33.44
C LEU A 465 -7.04 -18.88 -33.92
N PRO A 466 -7.48 -18.01 -33.00
CA PRO A 466 -8.25 -16.83 -33.38
C PRO A 466 -7.34 -15.74 -33.96
N ASN A 467 -7.84 -15.03 -34.98
CA ASN A 467 -7.09 -13.95 -35.66
C ASN A 467 -6.77 -12.75 -34.74
N SER A 468 -7.42 -12.65 -33.59
CA SER A 468 -7.15 -11.64 -32.55
C SER A 468 -5.89 -11.95 -31.74
N LEU A 469 -5.34 -13.17 -31.83
CA LEU A 469 -4.15 -13.56 -31.08
C LEU A 469 -2.96 -12.67 -31.49
N ARG A 470 -2.30 -12.08 -30.50
CA ARG A 470 -1.15 -11.19 -30.66
C ARG A 470 0.11 -11.78 -30.06
N VAL A 471 0.00 -12.47 -28.93
CA VAL A 471 1.13 -13.09 -28.23
C VAL A 471 0.87 -14.58 -28.10
N PHE A 472 1.86 -15.39 -28.49
CA PHE A 472 1.86 -16.84 -28.31
C PHE A 472 3.18 -17.29 -27.67
N GLU A 473 3.10 -17.90 -26.49
CA GLU A 473 4.25 -18.46 -25.78
C GLU A 473 4.00 -19.93 -25.45
N SER A 474 4.94 -20.80 -25.81
CA SER A 474 4.90 -22.23 -25.48
C SER A 474 6.28 -22.75 -25.09
N LEU A 475 6.44 -23.31 -23.88
CA LEU A 475 7.74 -23.80 -23.39
C LEU A 475 8.00 -25.31 -23.64
N SER A 476 6.96 -26.11 -23.86
CA SER A 476 7.10 -27.58 -23.99
C SER A 476 6.77 -28.11 -25.39
N LEU A 477 5.86 -27.47 -26.14
CA LEU A 477 5.32 -28.01 -27.39
C LEU A 477 4.90 -26.90 -28.39
N LEU A 478 5.49 -26.88 -29.58
CA LEU A 478 4.93 -26.19 -30.75
C LEU A 478 4.69 -27.21 -31.88
N ASP A 479 3.75 -28.12 -31.68
CA ASP A 479 3.38 -29.08 -32.71
C ASP A 479 2.15 -28.57 -33.48
N PHE A 480 2.40 -28.03 -34.67
CA PHE A 480 1.37 -27.72 -35.67
C PHE A 480 1.27 -28.80 -36.77
N GLU A 481 1.97 -29.93 -36.65
CA GLU A 481 2.10 -31.01 -37.65
C GLU A 481 0.79 -31.83 -37.86
N GLY A 482 -0.33 -31.36 -37.31
CA GLY A 482 -1.69 -31.83 -37.61
C GLY A 482 -2.66 -30.70 -38.02
N CYS A 483 -2.20 -29.46 -38.01
CA CYS A 483 -3.01 -28.26 -38.21
C CYS A 483 -3.28 -27.95 -39.68
N LYS A 484 -3.50 -28.99 -40.50
CA LYS A 484 -3.95 -28.85 -41.91
C LYS A 484 -5.25 -28.04 -42.04
N PHE A 485 -5.95 -27.82 -40.92
CA PHE A 485 -7.19 -27.05 -40.80
C PHE A 485 -7.01 -25.61 -40.28
N LEU A 486 -5.79 -25.16 -39.94
CA LEU A 486 -5.52 -23.74 -39.67
C LEU A 486 -5.55 -22.97 -41.00
N THR A 487 -6.76 -22.70 -41.50
CA THR A 487 -6.98 -22.00 -42.77
C THR A 487 -6.65 -20.51 -42.68
N GLU A 488 -6.68 -19.93 -41.48
CA GLU A 488 -6.34 -18.54 -41.20
C GLU A 488 -5.36 -18.50 -40.03
N LEU A 489 -4.19 -17.89 -40.24
CA LEU A 489 -3.15 -17.78 -39.24
C LEU A 489 -3.14 -16.34 -38.68
N PRO A 490 -3.11 -16.15 -37.35
CA PRO A 490 -3.16 -14.83 -36.74
C PRO A 490 -1.94 -13.98 -37.10
N SER A 491 -2.13 -12.67 -37.16
CA SER A 491 -1.02 -11.72 -37.18
C SER A 491 -0.43 -11.59 -35.78
N LEU A 492 0.47 -12.50 -35.44
CA LEU A 492 1.19 -12.51 -34.16
C LEU A 492 2.23 -11.39 -34.11
N PHE A 493 2.39 -10.74 -32.97
CA PHE A 493 3.47 -9.81 -32.66
C PHE A 493 4.73 -10.55 -32.20
N GLY A 494 4.56 -11.55 -31.30
CA GLY A 494 5.68 -12.30 -30.72
C GLY A 494 5.37 -13.79 -30.55
N VAL A 495 6.37 -14.63 -30.83
CA VAL A 495 6.34 -16.09 -30.64
C VAL A 495 7.54 -16.50 -29.79
N TYR A 496 7.27 -17.15 -28.65
CA TYR A 496 8.27 -17.52 -27.65
C TYR A 496 8.25 -19.04 -27.46
N LEU A 497 9.36 -19.69 -27.80
CA LEU A 497 9.51 -21.15 -27.91
C LEU A 497 10.71 -21.67 -27.13
N ASP A 498 11.23 -20.88 -26.21
CA ASP A 498 12.41 -21.24 -25.44
C ASP A 498 12.21 -22.57 -24.70
N HIS A 499 13.25 -23.39 -24.63
CA HIS A 499 13.28 -24.67 -23.94
C HIS A 499 12.32 -25.74 -24.50
N THR A 500 11.76 -25.53 -25.70
CA THR A 500 10.89 -26.51 -26.34
C THR A 500 11.67 -27.64 -27.01
N ASN A 501 11.07 -28.85 -27.05
CA ASN A 501 11.62 -30.01 -27.77
C ASN A 501 11.20 -30.07 -29.25
N ILE A 502 11.03 -28.90 -29.89
CA ILE A 502 10.61 -28.83 -31.30
C ILE A 502 11.71 -29.37 -32.21
N ASP A 503 11.35 -30.23 -33.16
CA ASP A 503 12.29 -30.78 -34.14
C ASP A 503 12.52 -29.77 -35.31
N GLU A 504 11.45 -29.10 -35.72
CA GLU A 504 11.45 -28.07 -36.77
C GLU A 504 10.43 -26.97 -36.48
N LEU A 505 10.70 -25.74 -36.94
CA LEU A 505 9.66 -24.71 -37.02
C LEU A 505 8.77 -25.03 -38.22
N PRO A 506 7.43 -25.00 -38.10
CA PRO A 506 6.54 -25.35 -39.19
C PRO A 506 6.63 -24.31 -40.32
N PHE A 507 6.43 -24.74 -41.56
CA PHE A 507 6.47 -23.84 -42.73
C PHE A 507 5.45 -22.69 -42.64
N SER A 508 4.34 -22.92 -41.92
CA SER A 508 3.31 -21.93 -41.64
C SER A 508 3.80 -20.71 -40.85
N ILE A 509 4.95 -20.78 -40.16
CA ILE A 509 5.50 -19.63 -39.43
C ILE A 509 5.79 -18.44 -40.35
N GLY A 510 6.14 -18.72 -41.62
CA GLY A 510 6.36 -17.69 -42.63
C GLY A 510 5.11 -16.88 -43.00
N ASN A 511 3.92 -17.34 -42.61
CA ASN A 511 2.66 -16.63 -42.84
C ASN A 511 2.36 -15.60 -41.76
N PHE A 512 3.10 -15.58 -40.64
CA PHE A 512 2.94 -14.58 -39.59
C PHE A 512 3.59 -13.25 -39.98
N VAL A 513 3.08 -12.60 -41.02
CA VAL A 513 3.66 -11.37 -41.60
C VAL A 513 3.82 -10.21 -40.61
N GLY A 514 3.05 -10.21 -39.52
CA GLY A 514 3.15 -9.23 -38.44
C GLY A 514 4.16 -9.59 -37.33
N LEU A 515 4.81 -10.77 -37.41
CA LEU A 515 5.72 -11.26 -36.38
C LEU A 515 6.95 -10.38 -36.28
N GLN A 516 7.15 -9.77 -35.12
CA GLN A 516 8.27 -8.87 -34.84
C GLN A 516 9.33 -9.53 -33.97
N GLN A 517 8.92 -10.50 -33.14
CA GLN A 517 9.79 -11.15 -32.18
C GLN A 517 9.66 -12.67 -32.26
N LEU A 518 10.79 -13.37 -32.35
CA LEU A 518 10.85 -14.83 -32.36
C LEU A 518 11.98 -15.32 -31.45
N PHE A 519 11.61 -16.02 -30.37
CA PHE A 519 12.55 -16.57 -29.39
C PHE A 519 12.48 -18.10 -29.42
N PHE A 520 13.62 -18.77 -29.53
CA PHE A 520 13.74 -20.23 -29.47
C PHE A 520 15.11 -20.63 -28.90
N ARG A 521 15.37 -20.20 -27.67
CA ARG A 521 16.59 -20.44 -26.91
C ARG A 521 16.54 -21.83 -26.28
N GLU A 522 17.65 -22.56 -26.29
CA GLU A 522 17.80 -23.90 -25.71
C GLU A 522 16.76 -24.92 -26.23
N CYS A 523 16.49 -24.91 -27.55
CA CYS A 523 15.68 -25.93 -28.22
C CYS A 523 16.58 -27.05 -28.77
N PRO A 524 16.86 -28.14 -28.02
CA PRO A 524 17.95 -29.08 -28.34
C PRO A 524 17.70 -29.89 -29.61
N ARG A 525 16.43 -30.10 -29.99
CA ARG A 525 16.04 -30.87 -31.17
C ARG A 525 15.88 -30.03 -32.43
N LEU A 526 15.86 -28.70 -32.29
CA LEU A 526 15.72 -27.80 -33.41
C LEU A 526 17.04 -27.78 -34.18
N ASN A 527 17.09 -28.56 -35.27
CA ASN A 527 18.31 -28.78 -36.05
C ASN A 527 18.36 -27.93 -37.32
N GLN A 528 17.22 -27.41 -37.77
CA GLN A 528 17.11 -26.63 -39.00
C GLN A 528 16.22 -25.42 -38.77
N LEU A 529 16.72 -24.23 -39.12
CA LEU A 529 15.89 -23.05 -39.27
C LEU A 529 15.39 -22.99 -40.72
N LEU A 530 14.06 -22.90 -40.89
CA LEU A 530 13.49 -22.73 -42.22
C LEU A 530 13.91 -21.38 -42.83
N SER A 531 14.22 -21.39 -44.13
CA SER A 531 14.48 -20.18 -44.91
C SER A 531 13.31 -19.20 -44.90
N THR A 532 12.10 -19.66 -44.57
CA THR A 532 10.87 -18.88 -44.45
C THR A 532 10.95 -17.79 -43.38
N ILE A 533 11.85 -17.89 -42.40
CA ILE A 533 12.01 -16.84 -41.38
C ILE A 533 12.62 -15.58 -42.00
N HIS A 534 13.47 -15.73 -43.02
CA HIS A 534 14.08 -14.59 -43.72
C HIS A 534 13.09 -13.77 -44.56
N ILE A 535 11.90 -14.30 -44.86
CA ILE A 535 10.88 -13.59 -45.62
C ILE A 535 9.88 -12.84 -44.74
N LEU A 536 9.99 -12.95 -43.41
CA LEU A 536 9.10 -12.25 -42.48
C LEU A 536 9.45 -10.75 -42.44
N PRO A 537 8.57 -9.87 -42.94
CA PRO A 537 8.95 -8.48 -43.25
C PRO A 537 9.12 -7.60 -42.02
N GLN A 538 8.47 -7.95 -40.91
CA GLN A 538 8.48 -7.17 -39.66
C GLN A 538 9.38 -7.78 -38.57
N LEU A 539 10.02 -8.92 -38.84
CA LEU A 539 10.80 -9.64 -37.84
C LEU A 539 12.06 -8.84 -37.50
N GLY A 540 12.06 -8.21 -36.33
CA GLY A 540 13.14 -7.38 -35.82
C GLY A 540 14.05 -8.12 -34.85
N ILE A 541 13.47 -8.95 -33.97
CA ILE A 541 14.19 -9.65 -32.90
C ILE A 541 14.12 -11.16 -33.14
N VAL A 542 15.29 -11.78 -33.24
CA VAL A 542 15.44 -13.24 -33.26
C VAL A 542 16.50 -13.65 -32.27
N ALA A 543 16.10 -14.33 -31.20
CA ALA A 543 17.04 -14.86 -30.21
C ALA A 543 17.08 -16.38 -30.26
N ALA A 544 18.27 -16.91 -30.55
CA ALA A 544 18.48 -18.32 -30.76
C ALA A 544 19.88 -18.72 -30.29
N TYR A 545 19.97 -19.43 -29.17
CA TYR A 545 21.22 -20.02 -28.70
C TYR A 545 20.90 -21.37 -28.07
N GLY A 546 21.87 -22.27 -27.95
CA GLY A 546 21.64 -23.61 -27.36
C GLY A 546 20.88 -24.60 -28.25
N CYS A 547 20.61 -24.25 -29.51
CA CYS A 547 19.89 -25.12 -30.46
C CYS A 547 20.83 -26.01 -31.28
N GLY A 548 20.31 -27.14 -31.78
CA GLY A 548 21.06 -28.09 -32.64
C GLY A 548 21.46 -27.54 -34.02
N CYS A 549 20.97 -26.35 -34.39
CA CYS A 549 21.23 -25.66 -35.66
C CYS A 549 22.74 -25.40 -35.91
N ARG A 550 23.43 -26.35 -36.54
CA ARG A 550 24.81 -26.14 -37.05
C ARG A 550 24.77 -25.22 -38.27
N GLY A 551 24.85 -23.91 -38.07
CA GLY A 551 24.97 -22.95 -39.18
C GLY A 551 24.58 -21.51 -38.87
N TYR A 552 23.80 -21.29 -37.81
CA TYR A 552 23.42 -19.95 -37.37
C TYR A 552 24.15 -19.63 -36.07
N ARG A 553 25.30 -18.95 -36.16
CA ARG A 553 25.81 -18.16 -35.04
C ARG A 553 24.85 -16.97 -34.89
N CYS A 554 23.78 -17.17 -34.15
CA CYS A 554 22.77 -16.16 -33.86
C CYS A 554 23.30 -15.19 -32.79
N GLU A 555 24.26 -14.35 -33.18
CA GLU A 555 24.52 -13.07 -32.52
C GLU A 555 23.75 -12.01 -33.31
N LEU A 556 22.46 -11.83 -33.01
CA LEU A 556 21.71 -10.64 -33.41
C LEU A 556 21.26 -9.92 -32.14
N SER A 557 22.26 -9.47 -31.37
CA SER A 557 22.12 -8.39 -30.40
C SER A 557 22.99 -7.24 -30.86
N GLU A 558 22.65 -6.64 -32.00
CA GLU A 558 23.06 -5.27 -32.28
C GLU A 558 21.82 -4.57 -32.81
N ASP A 559 21.37 -3.60 -32.01
CA ASP A 559 20.26 -2.71 -32.26
C ASP A 559 20.24 -2.28 -33.74
N LYS A 560 19.26 -2.80 -34.49
CA LYS A 560 18.94 -2.24 -35.80
C LYS A 560 18.17 -0.94 -35.56
N GLU A 561 18.90 0.16 -35.37
CA GLU A 561 18.39 1.48 -35.73
C GLU A 561 18.09 1.46 -37.24
N LYS A 562 16.80 1.42 -37.59
CA LYS A 562 16.29 2.11 -38.78
C LYS A 562 16.10 3.56 -38.42
#